data_AF-W6YYD7-F1
#
_entry.id   AF-W6YYD7-F1
#
_cell.length_a   1.000
_cell.length_b   1.000
_cell.length_c   1.000
_cell.angle_alpha   90.00
_cell.angle_beta   90.00
_cell.angle_gamma   90.00
#
_symmetry.space_group_name_H-M   'P 1'
#
loop_
_entity.id
_entity.type
_entity.pdbx_description
1 polymer ?
#
loop_
_entity_poly.entity_id
_entity_poly.type
_entity_poly.pdbx_seq_one_letter_code
_entity_poly.pdbx_strand_id
1 'polypeptide(L)'
;MAVSIFQRKKDLGYLVFFVIHLPVMLAFDLTGYYPLSIKPTWMTTVREWYVATYGDRFFYATPTWFSVVTFLELIYHLPVTLWAIPALLRNDPRVPLVLLVFALETSMTTLVCVSEMLSWEELTPAQRGLQGLGGMYGGYLVAGVFMMLDCYARLDQMIARQHKGLEPVTKKKL
;
A
#
# COMPACT_ATOMS: atom_id res chain seq x y z
N MET A 1 -3.89 27.19 13.44
CA MET A 1 -4.82 26.16 12.92
C MET A 1 -4.07 25.29 11.93
N ALA A 2 -4.25 23.97 11.98
CA ALA A 2 -3.63 23.08 10.99
C ALA A 2 -4.17 23.41 9.59
N VAL A 3 -3.32 23.36 8.57
CA VAL A 3 -3.73 23.56 7.18
C VAL A 3 -4.70 22.46 6.78
N SER A 4 -5.85 22.84 6.25
CA SER A 4 -6.92 21.91 5.87
C SER A 4 -6.41 20.83 4.92
N ILE A 5 -6.90 19.59 5.06
CA ILE A 5 -6.52 18.47 4.19
C ILE A 5 -6.84 18.75 2.72
N PHE A 6 -7.91 19.50 2.44
CA PHE A 6 -8.32 19.88 1.08
C PHE A 6 -7.30 20.80 0.38
N GLN A 7 -6.45 21.50 1.14
CA GLN A 7 -5.36 22.32 0.60
C GLN A 7 -4.08 21.50 0.39
N ARG A 8 -3.96 20.33 1.02
CA ARG A 8 -2.80 19.43 0.94
C ARG A 8 -3.10 18.27 -0.02
N LYS A 9 -3.14 18.56 -1.33
CA LYS A 9 -3.58 17.62 -2.38
C LYS A 9 -2.92 16.23 -2.32
N LYS A 10 -1.62 16.16 -2.02
CA LYS A 10 -0.90 14.88 -1.88
C LYS A 10 -1.36 14.09 -0.66
N ASP A 11 -1.47 14.76 0.48
CA ASP A 11 -1.92 14.17 1.74
C ASP A 11 -3.38 13.73 1.65
N LEU A 12 -4.21 14.46 0.89
CA LEU A 12 -5.56 14.03 0.55
C LEU A 12 -5.54 12.74 -0.27
N GLY A 13 -4.65 12.62 -1.25
CA GLY A 13 -4.44 11.38 -2.00
C GLY A 13 -4.04 10.22 -1.09
N TYR A 14 -3.10 10.44 -0.17
CA TYR A 14 -2.70 9.42 0.82
C TYR A 14 -3.85 9.05 1.77
N LEU A 15 -4.66 10.03 2.19
CA LEU A 15 -5.82 9.77 3.01
C LEU A 15 -6.84 8.89 2.29
N VAL A 16 -7.16 9.21 1.03
CA VAL A 16 -8.06 8.41 0.20
C VAL A 16 -7.52 6.99 0.04
N PHE A 17 -6.21 6.85 -0.23
CA PHE A 17 -5.55 5.55 -0.28
C PHE A 17 -5.78 4.75 1.00
N PHE A 18 -5.43 5.29 2.18
CA PHE A 18 -5.57 4.57 3.46
C PHE A 18 -7.03 4.28 3.83
N VAL A 19 -7.96 5.18 3.52
CA VAL A 19 -9.40 4.98 3.79
C VAL A 19 -9.98 3.86 2.94
N ILE A 20 -9.55 3.71 1.68
CA ILE A 20 -9.96 2.61 0.80
C ILE A 20 -9.21 1.32 1.17
N HIS A 21 -7.92 1.42 1.51
CA HIS A 21 -7.08 0.28 1.81
C HIS A 21 -7.51 -0.43 3.10
N LEU A 22 -7.88 0.32 4.14
CA LEU A 22 -8.30 -0.26 5.42
C LEU A 22 -9.42 -1.32 5.31
N PRO A 23 -10.57 -1.04 4.67
CA PRO A 23 -11.60 -2.05 4.50
C PRO A 23 -11.14 -3.19 3.59
N VAL A 24 -10.33 -2.94 2.55
CA VAL A 24 -9.79 -4.01 1.69
C VAL A 24 -8.91 -4.97 2.51
N MET A 25 -7.99 -4.45 3.31
CA MET A 25 -7.16 -5.26 4.18
C MET A 25 -7.98 -6.13 5.13
N LEU A 26 -8.96 -5.53 5.83
CA LEU A 26 -9.77 -6.22 6.81
C LEU A 26 -10.75 -7.22 6.18
N ALA A 27 -11.28 -6.89 5.01
CA ALA A 27 -12.31 -7.68 4.31
C ALA A 27 -11.77 -8.71 3.33
N PHE A 28 -10.50 -8.60 2.92
CA PHE A 28 -9.92 -9.43 1.87
C PHE A 28 -8.57 -10.02 2.27
N ASP A 29 -7.56 -9.17 2.48
CA ASP A 29 -6.16 -9.61 2.64
C ASP A 29 -5.98 -10.43 3.92
N LEU A 30 -6.43 -9.88 5.05
CA LEU A 30 -6.23 -10.44 6.38
C LEU A 30 -7.22 -11.54 6.73
N THR A 31 -8.17 -11.89 5.85
CA THR A 31 -9.22 -12.87 6.15
C THR A 31 -8.72 -14.30 6.39
N GLY A 32 -7.44 -14.57 6.10
CA GLY A 32 -6.76 -15.81 6.49
C GLY A 32 -6.48 -15.91 8.00
N TYR A 33 -6.40 -14.77 8.70
CA TYR A 33 -6.10 -14.71 10.14
C TYR A 33 -7.36 -14.71 11.02
N TYR A 34 -8.55 -14.59 10.44
CA TYR A 34 -9.80 -14.59 11.20
C TYR A 34 -10.14 -16.02 11.62
N PRO A 35 -10.43 -16.30 12.91
CA PRO A 35 -10.99 -17.58 13.30
C PRO A 35 -12.35 -17.79 12.61
N LEU A 36 -12.66 -19.04 12.29
CA LEU A 36 -13.89 -19.41 11.57
C LEU A 36 -15.17 -18.94 12.29
N SER A 37 -15.12 -18.75 13.61
CA SER A 37 -16.25 -18.28 14.41
C SER A 37 -16.65 -16.83 14.13
N ILE A 38 -15.72 -15.99 13.65
CA ILE A 38 -15.98 -14.57 13.38
C ILE A 38 -15.91 -14.22 11.91
N LYS A 39 -15.41 -15.14 11.06
CA LYS A 39 -15.25 -14.90 9.62
C LYS A 39 -16.61 -15.00 8.92
N PRO A 40 -17.16 -13.88 8.42
CA PRO A 40 -18.41 -13.92 7.68
C PRO A 40 -18.24 -14.65 6.35
N THR A 41 -19.26 -15.39 5.92
CA THR A 41 -19.23 -16.19 4.69
C THR A 41 -18.95 -15.34 3.43
N TRP A 42 -19.45 -14.10 3.40
CA TRP A 42 -19.26 -13.21 2.24
C TRP A 42 -17.78 -12.92 1.94
N MET A 43 -16.90 -12.92 2.95
CA MET A 43 -15.46 -12.72 2.72
C MET A 43 -14.87 -13.85 1.87
N THR A 44 -15.31 -15.09 2.14
CA THR A 44 -14.91 -16.25 1.34
C THR A 44 -15.49 -16.18 -0.06
N THR A 45 -16.77 -15.83 -0.20
CA THR A 45 -17.43 -15.68 -1.51
C THR A 45 -16.74 -14.62 -2.38
N VAL A 46 -16.35 -13.48 -1.80
CA VAL A 46 -15.60 -12.44 -2.52
C VAL A 46 -14.24 -12.96 -2.97
N ARG A 47 -13.53 -13.73 -2.14
CA ARG A 47 -12.25 -14.34 -2.49
C ARG A 47 -12.37 -15.35 -3.62
N GLU A 48 -13.38 -16.23 -3.57
CA GLU A 48 -13.65 -17.21 -4.62
C GLU A 48 -13.98 -16.53 -5.96
N TRP A 49 -14.85 -15.51 -5.93
CA TRP A 49 -15.15 -14.69 -7.11
C TRP A 49 -13.90 -14.00 -7.66
N TYR A 50 -13.08 -13.42 -6.79
CA TYR A 50 -11.85 -12.73 -7.18
C TYR A 50 -10.86 -13.69 -7.85
N VAL A 51 -10.63 -14.88 -7.27
CA VAL A 51 -9.75 -15.88 -7.86
C VAL A 51 -10.29 -16.35 -9.21
N ALA A 52 -11.59 -16.60 -9.32
CA ALA A 52 -12.21 -17.01 -10.58
C ALA A 52 -12.12 -15.91 -11.67
N THR A 53 -12.21 -14.64 -11.28
CA THR A 53 -12.18 -13.50 -12.21
C THR A 53 -10.75 -13.17 -12.64
N TYR A 54 -9.83 -13.06 -11.68
CA TYR A 54 -8.49 -12.50 -11.92
C TYR A 54 -7.38 -13.56 -11.98
N GLY A 55 -7.61 -14.79 -11.54
CA GLY A 55 -6.62 -15.87 -11.59
C GLY A 55 -5.45 -15.65 -10.63
N ASP A 56 -5.69 -14.94 -9.52
CA ASP A 56 -4.63 -14.58 -8.58
C ASP A 56 -4.13 -15.78 -7.78
N ARG A 57 -2.95 -16.28 -8.17
CA ARG A 57 -2.32 -17.48 -7.59
C ARG A 57 -2.00 -17.33 -6.11
N PHE A 58 -1.79 -16.11 -5.60
CA PHE A 58 -1.50 -15.90 -4.19
C PHE A 58 -2.60 -16.41 -3.26
N PHE A 59 -3.84 -16.53 -3.75
CA PHE A 59 -4.99 -16.89 -2.93
C PHE A 59 -5.48 -18.34 -3.12
N TYR A 60 -4.87 -19.14 -4.00
CA TYR A 60 -5.21 -20.57 -4.17
C TYR A 60 -4.00 -21.52 -4.29
N ALA A 61 -2.83 -21.01 -4.67
CA ALA A 61 -1.58 -21.78 -4.71
C ALA A 61 -0.44 -20.89 -4.16
N THR A 62 -0.60 -20.51 -2.90
CA THR A 62 0.20 -19.51 -2.20
C THR A 62 1.67 -19.93 -2.03
N PRO A 63 2.64 -19.15 -2.53
CA PRO A 63 4.05 -19.35 -2.23
C PRO A 63 4.34 -19.19 -0.73
N THR A 64 5.30 -19.94 -0.20
CA THR A 64 5.62 -19.91 1.24
C THR A 64 6.03 -18.52 1.74
N TRP A 65 6.74 -17.75 0.91
CA TRP A 65 7.18 -16.39 1.24
C TRP A 65 6.01 -15.39 1.38
N PHE A 66 4.88 -15.64 0.72
CA PHE A 66 3.73 -14.73 0.75
C PHE A 66 3.08 -14.65 2.14
N SER A 67 3.23 -15.70 2.96
CA SER A 67 2.82 -15.68 4.36
C SER A 67 3.55 -14.61 5.19
N VAL A 68 4.80 -14.29 4.84
CA VAL A 68 5.57 -13.24 5.51
C VAL A 68 5.04 -11.86 5.13
N VAL A 69 4.70 -11.65 3.85
CA VAL A 69 4.15 -10.38 3.36
C VAL A 69 2.77 -10.11 3.98
N THR A 70 1.87 -11.09 3.97
CA THR A 70 0.55 -10.97 4.63
C THR A 70 0.65 -10.83 6.15
N PHE A 71 1.69 -11.40 6.77
CA PHE A 71 1.96 -11.16 8.18
C PHE A 71 2.42 -9.71 8.44
N LEU A 72 3.28 -9.14 7.59
CA LEU A 72 3.66 -7.73 7.65
C LEU A 72 2.45 -6.81 7.45
N GLU A 73 1.50 -7.16 6.59
CA GLU A 73 0.25 -6.43 6.47
C GLU A 73 -0.52 -6.37 7.80
N LEU A 74 -0.60 -7.50 8.51
CA LEU A 74 -1.28 -7.58 9.80
C LEU A 74 -0.59 -6.75 10.88
N ILE A 75 0.74 -6.91 11.04
CA ILE A 75 1.46 -6.35 12.19
C ILE A 75 1.98 -4.93 11.95
N TYR A 76 2.14 -4.52 10.70
CA TYR A 76 2.73 -3.24 10.34
C TYR A 76 1.76 -2.38 9.53
N HIS A 77 1.23 -2.87 8.42
CA HIS A 77 0.38 -2.03 7.55
C HIS A 77 -0.91 -1.62 8.25
N LEU A 78 -1.56 -2.54 8.96
CA LEU A 78 -2.83 -2.27 9.61
C LEU A 78 -2.68 -1.23 10.74
N PRO A 79 -1.74 -1.37 11.70
CA PRO A 79 -1.48 -0.33 12.69
C PRO A 79 -1.09 1.02 12.08
N VAL A 80 -0.23 1.02 11.05
CA VAL A 80 0.18 2.25 10.37
C VAL A 80 -1.02 2.91 9.69
N THR A 81 -1.88 2.15 9.01
CA THR A 81 -3.09 2.65 8.35
C THR A 81 -4.05 3.29 9.33
N LEU A 82 -4.32 2.61 10.46
CA LEU A 82 -5.17 3.12 11.55
C LEU A 82 -4.62 4.41 12.16
N TRP A 83 -3.29 4.55 12.24
CA TRP A 83 -2.63 5.77 12.69
C TRP A 83 -2.61 6.87 11.61
N ALA A 84 -2.37 6.51 10.35
CA ALA A 84 -2.14 7.43 9.25
C ALA A 84 -3.39 8.26 8.93
N ILE A 85 -4.58 7.66 8.99
CA ILE A 85 -5.85 8.34 8.74
C ILE A 85 -6.02 9.58 9.64
N PRO A 86 -6.04 9.48 10.98
CA PRO A 86 -6.15 10.65 11.85
C PRO A 86 -4.89 11.54 11.81
N ALA A 87 -3.69 10.97 11.60
CA ALA A 87 -2.45 11.74 11.49
C ALA A 87 -2.44 12.68 10.27
N LEU A 88 -2.92 12.19 9.12
CA LEU A 88 -3.08 12.98 7.90
C LEU A 88 -4.11 14.10 8.11
N LEU A 89 -5.26 13.79 8.71
CA LEU A 89 -6.31 14.78 9.00
C LEU A 89 -5.80 15.93 9.88
N ARG A 90 -5.03 15.62 10.94
CA ARG A 90 -4.49 16.64 11.86
C ARG A 90 -3.17 17.29 11.40
N ASN A 91 -2.67 16.92 10.21
CA ASN A 91 -1.38 17.39 9.69
C ASN A 91 -0.20 17.10 10.64
N ASP A 92 -0.11 15.86 11.12
CA ASP A 92 0.94 15.44 12.04
C ASP A 92 2.33 15.55 11.37
N PRO A 93 3.32 16.22 12.00
CA PRO A 93 4.64 16.40 11.41
C PRO A 93 5.42 15.10 11.23
N ARG A 94 5.00 14.00 11.86
CA ARG A 94 5.62 12.67 11.71
C ARG A 94 5.13 11.91 10.49
N VAL A 95 4.10 12.39 9.79
CA VAL A 95 3.55 11.73 8.59
C VAL A 95 4.64 11.36 7.58
N PRO A 96 5.54 12.26 7.14
CA PRO A 96 6.57 11.90 6.18
C PRO A 96 7.50 10.78 6.66
N LEU A 97 7.80 10.73 7.96
CA LEU A 97 8.67 9.69 8.53
C LEU A 97 8.00 8.31 8.46
N VAL A 98 6.77 8.21 8.95
CA VAL A 98 6.05 6.94 9.04
C VAL A 98 5.66 6.45 7.63
N LEU A 99 5.16 7.35 6.78
CA LEU A 99 4.75 6.99 5.42
C LEU A 99 5.94 6.64 4.53
N LEU A 100 7.15 7.16 4.79
CA LEU A 100 8.34 6.73 4.05
C LEU A 100 8.64 5.25 4.27
N VAL A 101 8.66 4.80 5.54
CA VAL A 101 8.95 3.40 5.87
C VAL A 101 7.85 2.49 5.32
N PHE A 102 6.58 2.89 5.51
CA PHE A 102 5.42 2.18 4.96
C PHE A 102 5.50 2.05 3.45
N ALA A 103 5.68 3.17 2.75
CA ALA A 103 5.67 3.18 1.30
C ALA A 103 6.86 2.42 0.70
N LEU A 104 8.04 2.48 1.32
CA LEU A 104 9.19 1.69 0.89
C LEU A 104 8.91 0.19 1.02
N GLU A 105 8.49 -0.25 2.19
CA GLU A 105 8.22 -1.66 2.45
C GLU A 105 7.08 -2.17 1.54
N THR A 106 5.98 -1.42 1.41
CA THR A 106 4.85 -1.78 0.53
C THR A 106 5.26 -1.82 -0.94
N SER A 107 6.13 -0.91 -1.39
CA SER A 107 6.62 -0.93 -2.76
C SER A 107 7.49 -2.16 -3.02
N MET A 108 8.34 -2.53 -2.07
CA MET A 108 9.21 -3.70 -2.21
C MET A 108 8.40 -5.00 -2.22
N THR A 109 7.46 -5.17 -1.30
CA THR A 109 6.61 -6.38 -1.26
C THR A 109 5.72 -6.46 -2.51
N THR A 110 5.11 -5.34 -2.93
CA THR A 110 4.31 -5.30 -4.16
C THR A 110 5.16 -5.59 -5.39
N LEU A 111 6.40 -5.11 -5.46
CA LEU A 111 7.31 -5.40 -6.58
C LEU A 111 7.61 -6.90 -6.68
N VAL A 112 7.83 -7.57 -5.55
CA VAL A 112 7.99 -9.03 -5.52
C VAL A 112 6.72 -9.71 -6.03
N CYS A 113 5.54 -9.28 -5.58
CA CYS A 113 4.26 -9.81 -6.06
C CYS A 113 4.07 -9.62 -7.57
N VAL A 114 4.40 -8.43 -8.10
CA VAL A 114 4.37 -8.15 -9.55
C VAL A 114 5.32 -9.09 -10.30
N SER A 115 6.55 -9.25 -9.79
CA SER A 115 7.56 -10.10 -10.46
C SER A 115 7.11 -11.56 -10.53
N GLU A 116 6.53 -12.08 -9.45
CA GLU A 116 5.98 -13.43 -9.39
C GLU A 116 4.78 -13.56 -10.33
N MET A 117 3.83 -12.61 -10.28
CA MET A 117 2.64 -12.59 -11.14
C MET A 117 3.01 -12.58 -12.63
N LEU A 118 4.06 -11.84 -13.01
CA LEU A 118 4.55 -11.81 -14.40
C LEU A 118 5.13 -13.15 -14.86
N SER A 119 5.54 -14.02 -13.93
CA SER A 119 6.04 -15.37 -14.23
C SER A 119 4.93 -16.41 -14.45
N TRP A 120 3.67 -16.11 -14.12
CA TRP A 120 2.56 -17.06 -14.23
C TRP A 120 2.07 -17.19 -15.67
N GLU A 121 2.45 -18.27 -16.34
CA GLU A 121 2.12 -18.53 -17.75
C GLU A 121 0.62 -18.77 -18.00
N GLU A 122 -0.13 -19.22 -16.99
CA GLU A 122 -1.56 -19.54 -17.12
C GLU A 122 -2.48 -18.32 -17.15
N LEU A 123 -1.97 -17.12 -16.83
CA LEU A 123 -2.78 -15.90 -16.85
C LEU A 123 -3.20 -15.57 -18.28
N THR A 124 -4.51 -15.38 -18.46
CA THR A 124 -5.02 -14.84 -19.73
C THR A 124 -4.53 -13.41 -19.96
N PRO A 125 -4.49 -12.92 -21.22
CA PRO A 125 -4.12 -11.54 -21.50
C PRO A 125 -4.97 -10.51 -20.76
N ALA A 126 -6.26 -10.80 -20.53
CA ALA A 126 -7.16 -9.93 -19.77
C ALA A 126 -6.79 -9.87 -18.28
N GLN A 127 -6.51 -11.02 -17.68
CA GLN A 127 -6.10 -11.12 -16.27
C GLN A 127 -4.73 -10.49 -16.02
N ARG A 128 -3.78 -10.67 -16.94
CA ARG A 128 -2.44 -10.06 -16.83
C ARG A 128 -2.45 -8.55 -17.12
N GLY A 129 -3.38 -8.08 -17.95
CA GLY A 129 -3.41 -6.71 -18.45
C GLY A 129 -3.81 -5.65 -17.41
N LEU A 130 -3.94 -4.41 -17.90
CA LEU A 130 -4.26 -3.23 -17.08
C LEU A 130 -5.64 -3.29 -16.40
N GLN A 131 -6.57 -4.08 -16.94
CA GLN A 131 -7.91 -4.27 -16.33
C GLN A 131 -7.92 -5.38 -15.29
N GLY A 132 -6.85 -6.17 -15.19
CA GLY A 132 -6.69 -7.26 -14.24
C GLY A 132 -5.60 -6.99 -13.20
N LEU A 133 -4.84 -8.02 -12.89
CA LEU A 133 -3.78 -8.02 -11.87
C LEU A 133 -2.68 -7.00 -12.18
N GLY A 134 -2.33 -6.82 -13.46
CA GLY A 134 -1.32 -5.85 -13.87
C GLY A 134 -1.69 -4.40 -13.50
N GLY A 135 -2.96 -4.03 -13.63
CA GLY A 135 -3.43 -2.71 -13.20
C GLY A 135 -3.57 -2.56 -11.69
N MET A 136 -4.03 -3.61 -11.01
CA MET A 136 -4.16 -3.62 -9.55
C MET A 136 -2.80 -3.52 -8.88
N TYR A 137 -1.89 -4.47 -9.12
CA TYR A 137 -0.56 -4.44 -8.51
C TYR A 137 0.28 -3.29 -9.03
N GLY A 138 0.21 -2.99 -10.34
CA GLY A 138 0.91 -1.85 -10.92
C GLY A 138 0.46 -0.52 -10.31
N GLY A 139 -0.84 -0.34 -10.10
CA GLY A 139 -1.42 0.84 -9.46
C GLY A 139 -0.94 1.00 -8.02
N TYR A 140 -0.98 -0.09 -7.23
CA TYR A 140 -0.47 -0.10 -5.87
C TYR A 140 1.03 0.21 -5.82
N LEU A 141 1.83 -0.39 -6.71
CA LEU A 141 3.27 -0.13 -6.77
C LEU A 141 3.58 1.33 -7.12
N VAL A 142 2.88 1.91 -8.11
CA VAL A 142 3.05 3.32 -8.49
C VAL A 142 2.67 4.24 -7.33
N ALA A 143 1.56 3.95 -6.65
CA ALA A 143 1.14 4.73 -5.48
C ALA A 143 2.18 4.67 -4.34
N GLY A 144 2.70 3.47 -4.05
CA GLY A 144 3.76 3.25 -3.07
C GLY A 144 5.04 4.02 -3.42
N VAL A 145 5.57 3.86 -4.63
CA VAL A 145 6.81 4.54 -5.06
C VAL A 145 6.64 6.06 -5.02
N PHE A 146 5.49 6.58 -5.47
CA PHE A 146 5.22 8.01 -5.40
C PHE A 146 5.16 8.52 -3.96
N MET A 147 4.51 7.80 -3.06
CA MET A 147 4.44 8.14 -1.64
C MET A 147 5.82 8.12 -0.99
N MET A 148 6.64 7.11 -1.30
CA MET A 148 8.01 6.95 -0.82
C MET A 148 8.87 8.16 -1.23
N LEU A 149 8.91 8.48 -2.52
CA LEU A 149 9.73 9.59 -3.04
C LEU A 149 9.27 10.96 -2.48
N ASP A 150 7.96 11.18 -2.37
CA ASP A 150 7.44 12.42 -1.79
C ASP A 150 7.80 12.55 -0.30
N CYS A 151 7.63 11.48 0.48
CA CYS A 151 7.93 11.48 1.90
C CYS A 151 9.44 11.63 2.15
N TYR A 152 10.27 10.98 1.35
CA TYR A 152 11.72 11.17 1.37
C TYR A 152 12.09 12.64 1.13
N ALA A 153 11.58 13.25 0.06
CA ALA A 153 11.87 14.64 -0.27
C ALA A 153 11.42 15.61 0.83
N ARG A 154 10.29 15.34 1.50
CA ARG A 154 9.80 16.15 2.63
C ARG A 154 10.71 16.03 3.85
N LEU A 155 11.12 14.80 4.21
CA LEU A 155 12.03 14.58 5.33
C LEU A 155 13.38 15.23 5.09
N ASP A 156 13.93 15.06 3.90
CA ASP A 156 15.19 15.68 3.51
C ASP A 156 15.12 17.22 3.61
N GLN A 157 14.03 17.83 3.12
CA GLN A 157 13.78 19.26 3.31
C GLN A 157 13.68 19.68 4.78
N MET A 158 13.11 18.84 5.65
CA MET A 158 13.05 19.12 7.08
C MET A 158 14.44 19.07 7.73
N ILE A 159 15.27 18.11 7.34
CA ILE A 159 16.64 17.94 7.85
C ILE A 159 17.54 19.09 7.35
N ALA A 160 17.48 19.41 6.06
CA ALA A 160 18.26 20.48 5.44
C ALA A 160 17.98 21.85 6.10
N ARG A 161 16.71 22.12 6.47
CA ARG A 161 16.35 23.36 7.21
C ARG A 161 17.02 23.48 8.57
N GLN A 162 17.44 22.38 9.18
CA GLN A 162 18.09 22.37 10.48
C GLN A 162 19.62 22.50 10.40
N HIS A 163 20.21 22.30 9.21
CA HIS A 163 21.67 22.27 9.04
C HIS A 163 22.14 23.28 8.00
N LYS A 164 22.99 24.22 8.41
CA LYS A 164 23.56 25.22 7.49
C LYS A 164 24.41 24.54 6.42
N GLY A 165 24.12 24.82 5.14
CA GLY A 165 24.89 24.35 4.00
C GLY A 165 24.42 23.03 3.38
N LEU A 166 23.40 22.37 3.95
CA LEU A 166 22.78 21.20 3.32
C LEU A 166 21.76 21.66 2.26
N GLU A 167 22.00 21.33 0.99
CA GLU A 167 21.02 21.54 -0.07
C GLU A 167 19.98 20.42 -0.08
N PRO A 168 18.68 20.72 0.08
CA PRO A 168 17.67 19.70 0.02
C PRO A 168 17.52 19.15 -1.40
N VAL A 169 17.22 17.86 -1.49
CA VAL A 169 16.79 17.21 -2.70
C VAL A 169 15.50 17.90 -3.19
N THR A 170 15.62 18.54 -4.35
CA THR A 170 14.51 19.21 -5.00
C THR A 170 13.82 18.26 -5.96
N LYS A 171 12.51 18.43 -6.17
CA LYS A 171 11.68 17.58 -7.05
C LYS A 171 12.16 17.48 -8.51
N LYS A 172 13.11 18.31 -8.95
CA LYS A 172 13.73 18.23 -10.27
C LYS A 172 14.91 17.24 -10.34
N LYS A 173 15.39 16.77 -9.18
CA LYS A 173 16.56 15.90 -9.03
C LYS A 173 16.19 14.46 -8.59
N LEU A 174 14.90 14.16 -8.41
CA LEU A 174 14.31 12.84 -8.14
C LEU A 174 13.50 12.41 -9.36
#